data_AF-A0A7S3LJN9-F1
#
_entry.id   AF-A0A7S3LJN9-F1
#
_cell.length_a   1.000
_cell.length_b   1.000
_cell.length_c   1.000
_cell.angle_alpha   90.00
_cell.angle_beta   90.00
_cell.angle_gamma   90.00
#
_symmetry.space_group_name_H-M   'P 1'
#
loop_
_entity.id
_entity.type
_entity.pdbx_description
1 polymer ?
#
loop_
_entity_poly.entity_id
_entity_poly.type
_entity_poly.pdbx_seq_one_letter_code
_entity_poly.pdbx_strand_id
1 'polypeptide(L)'
;MACLGLVADATDPMALHYRHLAASIARQLKIGKTMEEVLLDRARGYTCSIFDPVTGGKHCALGGTSYDFYVTSTLASQAPPAVGRALGIALANRLLDENGTSGKRPNFPIDAVSIVSVGDGSINNSMFLSAANMADYARNRNFKCP
;
A
#
# COMPACT_ATOMS: atom_id res chain seq x y z
N MET A 1 11.35 9.66 2.93
CA MET A 1 10.43 8.50 2.93
C MET A 1 11.03 7.20 3.47
N ALA A 2 12.37 6.99 3.54
CA ALA A 2 12.93 5.74 4.08
C ALA A 2 12.41 5.39 5.49
N CYS A 3 12.32 6.38 6.38
CA CYS A 3 11.80 6.22 7.74
C CYS A 3 10.40 5.58 7.76
N LEU A 4 9.53 5.94 6.81
CA LEU A 4 8.18 5.36 6.72
C LEU A 4 8.24 3.85 6.47
N GLY A 5 9.14 3.40 5.59
CA GLY A 5 9.33 1.98 5.32
C GLY A 5 9.95 1.20 6.47
N LEU A 6 10.69 1.86 7.37
CA LEU A 6 11.30 1.24 8.54
C LEU A 6 10.31 1.12 9.70
N VAL A 7 9.52 2.18 9.95
CA VAL A 7 8.61 2.27 11.10
C VAL A 7 7.35 1.43 10.90
N ALA A 8 6.79 1.41 9.69
CA ALA A 8 5.59 0.62 9.41
C ALA A 8 5.89 -0.89 9.46
N ASP A 9 4.91 -1.68 9.85
CA ASP A 9 5.04 -3.13 9.87
C ASP A 9 5.14 -3.71 8.47
N ALA A 10 5.75 -4.90 8.37
CA ALA A 10 5.90 -5.60 7.10
C ALA A 10 4.54 -5.93 6.47
N THR A 11 3.51 -6.10 7.31
CA THR A 11 2.13 -6.41 6.93
C THR A 11 1.25 -5.17 6.73
N ASP A 12 1.75 -3.98 7.02
CA ASP A 12 1.00 -2.74 6.78
C ASP A 12 0.89 -2.47 5.28
N PRO A 13 -0.32 -2.38 4.72
CA PRO A 13 -0.47 -2.09 3.31
C PRO A 13 -0.19 -0.63 2.99
N MET A 14 0.60 -0.39 1.93
CA MET A 14 0.96 0.96 1.54
C MET A 14 0.49 1.35 0.13
N ALA A 15 -0.09 2.54 0.03
CA ALA A 15 -0.50 3.22 -1.20
C ALA A 15 0.34 4.49 -1.39
N LEU A 16 1.53 4.37 -1.96
CA LEU A 16 2.52 5.44 -1.93
C LEU A 16 2.54 6.31 -3.20
N HIS A 17 2.89 7.59 -3.04
CA HIS A 17 3.16 8.51 -4.14
C HIS A 17 4.39 8.06 -4.94
N TYR A 18 4.50 8.36 -6.25
CA TYR A 18 5.57 7.85 -7.13
C TYR A 18 7.01 8.13 -6.65
N ARG A 19 7.22 9.12 -5.78
CA ARG A 19 8.51 9.41 -5.14
C ARG A 19 8.74 8.60 -3.85
N HIS A 20 8.50 7.29 -3.88
CA HIS A 20 8.53 6.41 -2.70
C HIS A 20 9.64 5.36 -2.68
N LEU A 21 10.58 5.40 -3.64
CA LEU A 21 11.61 4.36 -3.79
C LEU A 21 12.33 4.03 -2.47
N ALA A 22 12.72 5.04 -1.70
CA ALA A 22 13.42 4.83 -0.44
C ALA A 22 12.58 4.05 0.61
N ALA A 23 11.26 4.23 0.64
CA ALA A 23 10.38 3.44 1.51
C ALA A 23 10.25 2.00 1.02
N SER A 24 10.12 1.80 -0.30
CA SER A 24 10.06 0.46 -0.91
C SER A 24 11.35 -0.34 -0.64
N ILE A 25 12.53 0.26 -0.83
CA ILE A 25 13.82 -0.40 -0.53
C ILE A 25 13.88 -0.79 0.96
N ALA A 26 13.59 0.16 1.87
CA ALA A 26 13.64 -0.11 3.29
C ALA A 26 12.73 -1.28 3.71
N ARG A 27 11.52 -1.36 3.14
CA ARG A 27 10.57 -2.45 3.41
C ARG A 27 11.03 -3.78 2.84
N GLN A 28 11.56 -3.80 1.62
CA GLN A 28 12.06 -5.02 0.99
C GLN A 28 13.23 -5.61 1.79
N LEU A 29 14.14 -4.76 2.28
CA LEU A 29 15.21 -5.20 3.18
C LEU A 29 14.65 -5.70 4.52
N LYS A 30 13.63 -5.03 5.08
CA LYS A 30 12.97 -5.44 6.34
C LYS A 30 12.34 -6.84 6.24
N ILE A 31 11.88 -7.26 5.07
CA ILE A 31 11.33 -8.62 4.83
C ILE A 31 12.38 -9.65 4.38
N GLY A 32 13.67 -9.28 4.43
CA GLY A 32 14.78 -10.21 4.20
C GLY A 32 15.31 -10.28 2.77
N LYS A 33 14.86 -9.44 1.83
CA LYS A 33 15.54 -9.34 0.53
C LYS A 33 16.94 -8.77 0.71
N THR A 34 17.89 -9.30 -0.05
CA THR A 34 19.24 -8.74 -0.16
C THR A 34 19.22 -7.45 -0.99
N MET A 35 20.24 -6.60 -0.82
CA MET A 35 20.37 -5.40 -1.64
C MET A 35 20.51 -5.73 -3.12
N GLU A 36 21.21 -6.82 -3.46
CA GLU A 36 21.39 -7.27 -4.85
C GLU A 36 20.04 -7.62 -5.50
N GLU A 37 19.19 -8.39 -4.82
CA GLU A 37 17.84 -8.72 -5.31
C GLU A 37 17.00 -7.47 -5.52
N VAL A 38 17.02 -6.53 -4.56
CA VAL A 38 16.26 -5.27 -4.67
C VAL A 38 16.72 -4.44 -5.88
N LEU A 39 18.04 -4.34 -6.09
CA LEU A 39 18.61 -3.59 -7.22
C LEU A 39 18.28 -4.27 -8.56
N LEU A 40 18.37 -5.60 -8.63
CA LEU A 40 18.05 -6.36 -9.84
C LEU A 40 16.56 -6.25 -10.20
N ASP A 41 15.67 -6.44 -9.23
CA ASP A 41 14.23 -6.25 -9.42
C ASP A 41 13.92 -4.83 -9.90
N ARG A 42 14.64 -3.84 -9.36
CA ARG A 42 14.47 -2.45 -9.79
C ARG A 42 14.94 -2.22 -11.22
N ALA A 43 16.08 -2.77 -11.61
CA ALA A 43 16.59 -2.68 -12.98
C ALA A 43 15.64 -3.35 -13.98
N ARG A 44 15.07 -4.51 -13.61
CA ARG A 44 14.04 -5.21 -14.40
C ARG A 44 12.78 -4.37 -14.57
N GLY A 45 12.26 -3.78 -13.50
CA GLY A 45 11.11 -2.87 -13.57
C GLY A 45 11.39 -1.63 -14.43
N TYR A 46 12.59 -1.05 -14.33
CA TYR A 46 12.98 0.12 -15.14
C TYR A 46 13.05 -0.18 -16.64
N THR A 47 13.51 -1.38 -17.00
CA THR A 47 13.64 -1.85 -18.38
C THR A 47 12.39 -2.55 -18.93
N CYS A 48 11.29 -2.57 -18.17
CA CYS A 48 10.08 -3.32 -18.48
C CYS A 48 10.37 -4.79 -18.86
N SER A 49 11.32 -5.41 -18.16
CA SER A 49 11.69 -6.81 -18.38
C SER A 49 10.50 -7.74 -18.09
N ILE A 50 10.35 -8.81 -18.87
CA ILE A 50 9.37 -9.87 -18.57
C ILE A 50 9.63 -10.55 -17.22
N PHE A 51 10.84 -10.41 -16.67
CA PHE A 51 11.23 -10.91 -15.36
C PHE A 51 10.96 -9.91 -14.22
N ASP A 52 10.37 -8.73 -14.51
CA ASP A 52 9.93 -7.79 -13.48
C ASP A 52 8.89 -8.46 -12.56
N PRO A 53 9.16 -8.60 -11.25
CA PRO A 53 8.25 -9.28 -10.32
C PRO A 53 6.95 -8.50 -10.08
N VAL A 54 6.88 -7.23 -10.48
CA VAL A 54 5.77 -6.32 -10.18
C VAL A 54 4.70 -6.40 -11.27
N THR A 55 5.11 -6.28 -12.53
CA THR A 55 4.18 -6.18 -13.65
C THR A 55 4.42 -7.21 -14.75
N GLY A 56 5.50 -8.00 -14.67
CA GLY A 56 5.92 -8.90 -15.73
C GLY A 56 6.24 -8.16 -17.03
N GLY A 57 6.78 -6.94 -16.94
CA GLY A 57 7.19 -6.12 -18.08
C GLY A 57 6.07 -5.31 -18.75
N LYS A 58 4.85 -5.32 -18.20
CA LYS A 58 3.72 -4.58 -18.77
C LYS A 58 3.80 -3.08 -18.55
N HIS A 59 4.48 -2.64 -17.50
CA HIS A 59 4.60 -1.23 -17.16
C HIS A 59 5.86 -0.95 -16.35
N CYS A 60 6.44 0.25 -16.50
CA CYS A 60 7.55 0.69 -15.65
C CYS A 60 6.99 1.07 -14.27
N ALA A 61 6.79 0.05 -13.43
CA ALA A 61 6.29 0.24 -12.07
C ALA A 61 7.43 0.17 -11.06
N LEU A 62 7.19 0.82 -9.92
CA LEU A 62 7.96 0.62 -8.71
C LEU A 62 7.30 -0.49 -7.90
N GLY A 63 8.04 -1.56 -7.65
CA GLY A 63 7.59 -2.67 -6.82
C GLY A 63 7.67 -2.38 -5.34
N GLY A 64 6.88 -3.13 -4.58
CA GLY A 64 6.93 -3.19 -3.11
C GLY A 64 6.74 -4.63 -2.64
N THR A 65 6.34 -4.77 -1.38
CA THR A 65 5.93 -6.06 -0.82
C THR A 65 4.58 -6.51 -1.41
N SER A 66 4.14 -7.74 -1.14
CA SER A 66 2.82 -8.24 -1.55
C SER A 66 1.63 -7.43 -0.97
N TYR A 67 1.88 -6.57 0.02
CA TYR A 67 0.87 -5.73 0.66
C TYR A 67 0.74 -4.33 0.02
N ASP A 68 1.68 -3.95 -0.84
CA ASP A 68 1.74 -2.59 -1.40
C ASP A 68 0.87 -2.47 -2.67
N PHE A 69 0.29 -1.28 -2.88
CA PHE A 69 -0.45 -0.97 -4.11
C PHE A 69 0.50 -0.64 -5.26
N TYR A 70 0.09 -1.00 -6.48
CA TYR A 70 0.73 -0.48 -7.68
C TYR A 70 0.55 1.03 -7.78
N VAL A 71 1.66 1.72 -8.01
CA VAL A 71 1.65 3.15 -8.28
C VAL A 71 1.29 3.41 -9.73
N THR A 72 0.44 4.41 -9.94
CA THR A 72 -0.04 4.87 -11.23
C THR A 72 0.28 6.35 -11.43
N SER A 73 0.30 6.80 -12.68
CA SER A 73 0.47 8.21 -13.07
C SER A 73 -0.73 9.09 -12.67
N THR A 74 -1.89 8.50 -12.36
CA THR A 74 -3.07 9.26 -11.93
C THR A 74 -2.89 9.78 -10.51
N LEU A 75 -2.64 11.07 -10.36
CA LEU A 75 -2.41 11.73 -9.06
C LEU A 75 -3.56 11.48 -8.08
N ALA A 76 -3.21 11.23 -6.82
CA ALA A 76 -4.09 10.96 -5.68
C ALA A 76 -5.07 9.78 -5.83
N SER A 77 -5.10 9.07 -6.96
CA SER A 77 -6.00 7.94 -7.20
C SER A 77 -5.84 6.79 -6.21
N GLN A 78 -4.67 6.70 -5.56
CA GLN A 78 -4.38 5.71 -4.54
C GLN A 78 -5.02 6.04 -3.18
N ALA A 79 -5.49 7.27 -2.95
CA ALA A 79 -6.03 7.67 -1.65
C ALA A 79 -7.40 7.06 -1.33
N PRO A 80 -8.42 7.09 -2.22
CA PRO A 80 -9.70 6.45 -1.91
C PRO A 80 -9.60 4.94 -1.66
N PRO A 81 -8.85 4.15 -2.48
CA PRO A 81 -8.62 2.74 -2.19
C PRO A 81 -7.90 2.48 -0.86
N ALA A 82 -7.00 3.37 -0.43
CA ALA A 82 -6.31 3.23 0.85
C ALA A 82 -7.28 3.39 2.04
N VAL A 83 -8.21 4.34 1.96
CA VAL A 83 -9.29 4.51 2.96
C VAL A 83 -10.25 3.32 2.93
N GLY A 84 -10.65 2.87 1.74
CA GLY A 84 -11.47 1.67 1.59
C GLY A 84 -10.81 0.43 2.18
N ARG A 85 -9.48 0.28 2.01
CA ARG A 85 -8.71 -0.79 2.63
C ARG A 85 -8.71 -0.68 4.15
N ALA A 86 -8.49 0.50 4.73
CA ALA A 86 -8.53 0.71 6.18
C ALA A 86 -9.86 0.24 6.79
N LEU A 87 -10.98 0.66 6.19
CA LEU A 87 -12.33 0.24 6.60
C LEU A 87 -12.56 -1.27 6.39
N GLY A 88 -12.00 -1.82 5.30
CA GLY A 88 -12.11 -3.23 4.94
C GLY A 88 -11.34 -4.16 5.88
N ILE A 89 -10.23 -3.73 6.49
CA ILE A 89 -9.43 -4.58 7.40
C ILE A 89 -10.27 -5.08 8.57
N ALA A 90 -10.96 -4.18 9.28
CA ALA A 90 -11.79 -4.54 10.43
C ALA A 90 -12.97 -5.43 10.02
N LEU A 91 -13.61 -5.13 8.88
CA LEU A 91 -14.71 -5.91 8.36
C LEU A 91 -14.26 -7.33 7.95
N ALA A 92 -13.16 -7.44 7.21
CA ALA A 92 -12.64 -8.73 6.77
C ALA A 92 -12.25 -9.61 7.96
N ASN A 93 -11.56 -9.07 8.96
CA ASN A 93 -11.21 -9.83 10.16
C ASN A 93 -12.45 -10.26 10.96
N ARG A 94 -13.50 -9.44 11.04
CA ARG A 94 -14.77 -9.84 11.68
C ARG A 94 -15.51 -10.95 10.93
N LEU A 95 -15.46 -10.94 9.60
CA LEU A 95 -16.17 -11.92 8.76
C LEU A 95 -15.40 -13.23 8.56
N LEU A 96 -14.07 -13.18 8.64
CA LEU A 96 -13.14 -14.26 8.32
C LEU A 96 -12.37 -14.78 9.54
N ASP A 97 -12.78 -14.38 10.75
CA ASP A 97 -12.21 -14.90 11.99
C ASP A 97 -12.30 -16.44 12.03
N GLU A 98 -11.45 -17.09 12.82
CA GLU A 98 -11.20 -18.53 12.83
C GLU A 98 -12.46 -19.39 13.07
N ASN A 99 -13.52 -18.77 13.59
CA ASN A 99 -14.84 -19.35 13.84
C ASN A 99 -15.89 -19.07 12.73
N GLY A 100 -15.48 -18.48 11.60
CA GLY A 100 -16.33 -17.92 10.54
C GLY A 100 -16.42 -18.73 9.23
N THR A 101 -17.57 -18.60 8.58
CA THR A 101 -18.26 -19.37 7.51
C THR A 101 -17.47 -19.86 6.28
N SER A 102 -16.21 -19.50 6.07
CA SER A 102 -15.49 -19.79 4.82
C SER A 102 -14.12 -20.47 4.94
N GLY A 103 -13.58 -20.64 6.15
CA GLY A 103 -12.24 -21.23 6.36
C GLY A 103 -11.08 -20.42 5.76
N LYS A 104 -11.33 -19.21 5.26
CA LYS A 104 -10.33 -18.30 4.72
C LYS A 104 -9.82 -17.36 5.81
N ARG A 105 -8.52 -17.10 5.82
CA ARG A 105 -7.91 -16.09 6.70
C ARG A 105 -7.98 -14.70 6.06
N PRO A 106 -8.10 -13.63 6.86
CA PRO A 106 -8.01 -12.27 6.34
C PRO A 106 -6.62 -12.00 5.76
N ASN A 107 -6.57 -11.23 4.66
CA ASN A 107 -5.30 -10.87 3.99
C ASN A 107 -4.41 -9.97 4.84
N PHE A 108 -5.00 -9.15 5.72
CA PHE A 108 -4.29 -8.20 6.58
C PHE A 108 -4.63 -8.48 8.04
N PRO A 109 -3.65 -8.42 8.95
CA PRO A 109 -3.89 -8.48 10.39
C PRO A 109 -4.91 -7.43 10.88
N ILE A 110 -5.59 -7.71 11.99
CA ILE A 110 -6.62 -6.82 12.57
C ILE A 110 -6.06 -5.45 13.01
N ASP A 111 -4.78 -5.41 13.37
CA ASP A 111 -4.01 -4.26 13.81
C ASP A 111 -3.29 -3.54 12.66
N ALA A 112 -3.31 -4.10 11.44
CA ALA A 112 -2.67 -3.48 10.28
C ALA A 112 -3.22 -2.07 9.99
N VAL A 113 -2.31 -1.17 9.62
CA VAL A 113 -2.61 0.22 9.29
C VAL A 113 -2.42 0.43 7.78
N SER A 114 -3.48 0.89 7.11
CA SER A 114 -3.40 1.28 5.70
C SER A 114 -2.78 2.67 5.57
N ILE A 115 -1.62 2.73 4.94
CA ILE A 115 -0.81 3.95 4.83
C ILE A 115 -0.92 4.51 3.41
N VAL A 116 -1.21 5.79 3.29
CA VAL A 116 -1.19 6.51 2.01
C VAL A 116 -0.20 7.66 2.05
N SER A 117 0.51 7.89 0.94
CA SER A 117 1.24 9.15 0.74
C SER A 117 0.83 9.82 -0.56
N VAL A 118 0.84 11.15 -0.57
CA VAL A 118 0.56 12.01 -1.71
C VAL A 118 1.64 13.09 -1.80
N GLY A 119 1.86 13.62 -3.01
CA GLY A 119 2.65 14.84 -3.17
C GLY A 119 1.84 16.08 -2.75
N ASP A 120 2.52 17.17 -2.44
CA ASP A 120 1.91 18.46 -2.10
C ASP A 120 0.93 18.94 -3.19
N GLY A 121 1.30 18.86 -4.46
CA GLY A 121 0.39 19.20 -5.55
C GLY A 121 -0.83 18.28 -5.65
N SER A 122 -0.70 17.01 -5.22
CA SER A 122 -1.78 16.02 -5.29
C SER A 122 -2.88 16.26 -4.25
N ILE A 123 -2.64 17.08 -3.22
CA ILE A 123 -3.68 17.38 -2.21
C ILE A 123 -4.85 18.17 -2.80
N ASN A 124 -4.62 18.86 -3.92
CA ASN A 124 -5.66 19.62 -4.63
C ASN A 124 -6.53 18.74 -5.54
N ASN A 125 -6.21 17.45 -5.65
CA ASN A 125 -6.98 16.52 -6.47
C ASN A 125 -8.26 16.07 -5.74
N SER A 126 -9.37 15.95 -6.47
CA SER A 126 -10.67 15.54 -5.91
C SER A 126 -10.63 14.15 -5.26
N MET A 127 -9.76 13.24 -5.70
CA MET A 127 -9.56 11.93 -5.09
C MET A 127 -9.00 12.05 -3.67
N PHE A 128 -8.04 12.95 -3.45
CA PHE A 128 -7.50 13.20 -2.11
C PHE A 128 -8.56 13.83 -1.20
N LEU A 129 -9.27 14.85 -1.70
CA LEU A 129 -10.36 15.48 -0.96
C LEU A 129 -11.45 14.46 -0.56
N SER A 130 -11.84 13.60 -1.50
CA SER A 130 -12.84 12.55 -1.24
C SER A 130 -12.36 11.55 -0.19
N ALA A 131 -11.09 11.13 -0.27
CA ALA A 131 -10.49 10.22 0.69
C ALA A 131 -10.41 10.84 2.10
N ALA A 132 -9.93 12.09 2.20
CA ALA A 132 -9.82 12.81 3.46
C ALA A 132 -11.20 13.01 4.12
N ASN A 133 -12.19 13.47 3.36
CA ASN A 133 -13.55 13.63 3.86
C ASN A 133 -14.17 12.31 4.33
N MET A 134 -13.93 11.21 3.61
CA MET A 134 -14.43 9.90 4.01
C MET A 134 -13.75 9.38 5.28
N ALA A 135 -12.44 9.60 5.44
CA ALA A 135 -11.71 9.24 6.64
C ALA A 135 -12.21 10.03 7.86
N ASP A 136 -12.37 11.35 7.73
CA ASP A 136 -12.95 12.20 8.79
C ASP A 136 -14.38 11.81 9.13
N TYR A 137 -15.21 11.51 8.12
CA TYR A 137 -16.56 11.03 8.34
C TYR A 137 -16.56 9.68 9.08
N ALA A 138 -15.72 8.73 8.66
CA ALA A 138 -15.59 7.43 9.33
C ALA A 138 -15.20 7.59 10.80
N ARG A 139 -14.23 8.46 11.09
CA ARG A 139 -13.83 8.81 12.45
C ARG A 139 -14.97 9.41 13.26
N ASN A 140 -15.71 10.37 12.71
CA ASN A 140 -16.90 10.96 13.35
C ASN A 140 -17.99 9.91 13.64
N ARG A 141 -18.08 8.86 12.82
CA ARG A 141 -19.01 7.74 13.01
C ARG A 141 -18.45 6.61 13.89
N ASN A 142 -17.27 6.78 14.48
CA ASN A 142 -16.56 5.78 15.29
C ASN A 142 -16.23 4.48 14.53
N PHE A 143 -16.02 4.58 13.21
CA PHE A 143 -15.41 3.49 12.44
C PHE A 143 -13.88 3.57 12.51
N LYS A 144 -13.22 2.41 12.61
CA LYS A 144 -11.76 2.33 12.57
C LYS A 144 -11.26 2.68 11.16
N CYS A 145 -10.92 3.94 10.97
CA CYS A 145 -10.19 4.50 9.85
C CYS A 145 -9.29 5.61 10.44
N PRO A 146 -7.98 5.60 10.20
CA PRO A 146 -7.10 6.67 10.70
C PRO A 146 -7.53 8.04 10.19
#